data_AF-A0A224B5Z2-F1
#
_entry.id   AF-A0A224B5Z2-F1
#
_cell.length_a   1.000
_cell.length_b   1.000
_cell.length_c   1.000
_cell.angle_alpha   90.00
_cell.angle_beta   90.00
_cell.angle_gamma   90.00
#
_symmetry.space_group_name_H-M   'P 1'
#
loop_
_entity.id
_entity.type
_entity.pdbx_description
1 polymer ?
#
loop_
_entity_poly.entity_id
_entity_poly.type
_entity_poly.pdbx_seq_one_letter_code
_entity_poly.pdbx_strand_id
1 'polypeptide(L)'
;MARLVKCPHCKEEDNKDGMIKKGRRYWHEECLEEHLIEIEENKTEEDIIKERDKQERKELIDFILELFDIEKPTGLILKQIKNLHEEYGYRYKAIALTLDYFFNIQNHSTENARGIGIVPYVYDEASDFYKNLKRIEKQHKEIEETETKVVTIKKTKENKRRKHKTINMLEI
;
A
#
# COMPACT_ATOMS: atom_id res chain seq x y z
N MET A 1 38.56 36.04 13.53
CA MET A 1 38.01 35.37 14.74
C MET A 1 36.93 34.42 14.27
N ALA A 2 37.00 33.15 14.65
CA ALA A 2 35.93 32.19 14.35
C ALA A 2 34.63 32.68 15.00
N ARG A 3 33.54 32.74 14.23
CA ARG A 3 32.26 33.21 14.75
C ARG A 3 31.61 32.04 15.51
N LEU A 4 31.58 32.15 16.83
CA LEU A 4 30.87 31.19 17.68
C LEU A 4 29.36 31.28 17.42
N VAL A 5 28.69 30.14 17.44
CA VAL A 5 27.25 30.00 17.25
C VAL A 5 26.64 29.13 18.34
N LYS A 6 25.42 29.45 18.73
CA LYS A 6 24.73 28.79 19.84
C LYS A 6 23.92 27.57 19.37
N CYS A 7 24.13 26.42 20.00
CA CYS A 7 23.32 25.22 19.80
C CYS A 7 21.90 25.41 20.39
N PRO A 8 20.81 25.10 19.66
CA PRO A 8 19.45 25.28 20.18
C PRO A 8 19.05 24.31 21.29
N HIS A 9 19.67 23.13 21.35
CA HIS A 9 19.37 22.07 22.32
C HIS A 9 20.04 22.36 23.68
N CYS A 10 21.38 22.28 23.72
CA CYS A 10 22.17 22.46 24.94
C CYS A 10 22.44 23.93 25.29
N LYS A 11 22.23 24.88 24.37
CA LYS A 11 22.47 26.33 24.54
C LYS A 11 23.94 26.73 24.67
N GLU A 12 24.89 25.83 24.41
CA GLU A 12 26.32 26.12 24.41
C GLU A 12 26.75 26.81 23.10
N GLU A 13 27.81 27.60 23.17
CA GLU A 13 28.41 28.29 22.02
C GLU A 13 29.64 27.51 21.53
N ASP A 14 29.70 27.24 20.22
CA ASP A 14 30.81 26.49 19.63
C ASP A 14 31.20 27.05 18.26
N ASN A 15 32.35 26.62 17.74
CA ASN A 15 32.80 26.97 16.41
C ASN A 15 31.90 26.31 15.37
N LYS A 16 31.33 27.16 14.51
CA LYS A 16 30.49 26.78 13.39
C LYS A 16 31.07 25.67 12.50
N ASP A 17 32.39 25.62 12.33
CA ASP A 17 33.04 24.65 11.43
C ASP A 17 32.87 23.19 11.90
N GLY A 18 32.64 22.97 13.20
CA GLY A 18 32.39 21.64 13.80
C GLY A 18 30.92 21.29 14.00
N MET A 19 29.98 22.11 13.51
CA MET A 19 28.55 21.94 13.79
C MET A 19 27.74 21.65 12.52
N ILE A 20 26.64 20.90 12.69
CA ILE A 20 25.72 20.55 11.61
C ILE A 20 24.69 21.67 11.41
N LYS A 21 24.60 22.18 10.18
CA LYS A 21 23.59 23.19 9.82
C LYS A 21 22.27 22.51 9.45
N LYS A 22 21.21 22.78 10.23
CA LYS A 22 19.83 22.35 9.91
C LYS A 22 18.91 23.56 9.80
N GLY A 23 18.38 23.81 8.61
CA GLY A 23 17.61 25.01 8.30
C GLY A 23 18.44 26.29 8.49
N ARG A 24 18.03 27.13 9.44
CA ARG A 24 18.72 28.40 9.78
C ARG A 24 19.62 28.30 11.02
N ARG A 25 19.70 27.15 11.70
CA ARG A 25 20.42 26.96 12.97
C ARG A 25 21.57 25.96 12.83
N TYR A 26 22.54 26.03 13.75
CA TYR A 26 23.66 25.09 13.86
C TYR A 26 23.51 24.27 15.12
N TRP A 27 23.79 22.99 15.04
CA TRP A 27 23.59 22.01 16.11
C TRP A 27 24.87 21.21 16.31
N HIS A 28 25.14 20.80 17.54
CA HIS A 28 26.03 19.67 17.76
C HIS A 28 25.39 18.41 17.16
N GLU A 29 26.20 17.47 16.69
CA GLU A 29 25.71 16.24 16.07
C GLU A 29 24.83 15.43 17.02
N GLU A 30 25.32 15.16 18.24
CA GLU A 30 24.60 14.45 19.29
C GLU A 30 23.31 15.18 19.69
N CYS A 31 23.38 16.49 19.92
CA CYS A 31 22.20 17.32 20.25
C CYS A 31 21.14 17.35 19.15
N LEU A 32 21.54 17.22 17.88
CA LEU A 32 20.60 17.16 16.78
C LEU A 32 19.88 15.81 16.75
N GLU A 33 20.59 14.73 17.05
CA GLU A 33 20.05 13.37 17.13
C GLU A 33 19.09 13.24 18.31
N GLU A 34 19.49 13.68 19.51
CA GLU A 34 18.62 13.72 20.70
C GLU A 34 17.32 14.48 20.43
N HIS A 35 17.41 15.69 19.88
CA HIS A 35 16.24 16.48 19.55
C HIS A 35 15.35 15.82 18.49
N LEU A 36 15.91 15.03 17.57
CA LEU A 36 15.13 14.27 16.59
C LEU A 36 14.39 13.11 17.25
N ILE A 37 15.05 12.39 18.15
CA ILE A 37 14.45 11.31 18.94
C ILE A 37 13.32 11.87 19.80
N GLU A 38 13.55 12.98 20.52
CA GLU A 38 12.52 13.65 21.32
C GLU A 38 11.31 14.07 20.49
N ILE A 39 11.51 14.58 19.26
CA ILE A 39 10.39 14.87 18.36
C ILE A 39 9.61 13.59 18.03
N GLU A 40 10.32 12.52 17.65
CA GLU A 40 9.72 11.26 17.23
C GLU A 40 8.91 10.61 18.35
N GLU A 41 9.44 10.59 19.58
CA GLU A 41 8.78 10.05 20.76
C GLU A 41 7.56 10.86 21.21
N ASN A 42 7.59 12.18 21.00
CA ASN A 42 6.50 13.08 21.35
C ASN A 42 5.49 13.32 20.21
N LYS A 43 5.59 12.58 19.08
CA LYS A 43 4.62 12.70 17.99
C LYS A 43 3.22 12.35 18.47
N THR A 44 2.27 13.24 18.19
CA THR A 44 0.86 12.96 18.43
C THR A 44 0.29 12.09 17.30
N GLU A 45 -0.83 11.42 17.56
CA GLU A 45 -1.57 10.67 16.52
C GLU A 45 -1.91 11.57 15.31
N GLU A 46 -2.23 12.84 15.55
CA GLU A 46 -2.50 13.82 14.50
C GLU A 46 -1.26 14.10 13.64
N ASP A 47 -0.07 14.14 14.24
CA ASP A 47 1.18 14.36 13.51
C ASP A 47 1.54 13.15 12.65
N ILE A 48 1.33 11.95 13.17
CA ILE A 48 1.51 10.69 12.43
C ILE A 48 0.57 10.65 11.23
N ILE A 49 -0.70 11.02 11.42
CA ILE A 49 -1.69 11.10 10.33
C ILE A 49 -1.25 12.14 9.29
N LYS A 50 -0.82 13.34 9.70
CA LYS A 50 -0.36 14.39 8.77
C LYS A 50 0.87 13.97 7.96
N GLU A 51 1.84 13.31 8.59
CA GLU A 51 3.04 12.80 7.90
C GLU A 51 2.67 11.72 6.90
N ARG A 52 1.83 10.76 7.31
CA ARG A 52 1.31 9.73 6.41
C ARG A 52 0.56 10.34 5.24
N ASP A 53 -0.35 11.27 5.50
CA ASP A 53 -1.19 11.89 4.47
C ASP A 53 -0.34 12.73 3.50
N LYS A 54 0.71 13.40 3.99
CA LYS A 54 1.69 14.09 3.13
C LYS A 54 2.41 13.11 2.21
N GLN A 55 2.81 11.96 2.73
CA GLN A 55 3.49 10.91 1.95
C GLN A 55 2.53 10.28 0.94
N GLU A 56 1.36 9.81 1.35
CA GLU A 56 0.36 9.21 0.47
C GLU A 56 -0.14 10.21 -0.60
N ARG A 57 -0.23 11.51 -0.28
CA ARG A 57 -0.57 12.54 -1.27
C ARG A 57 0.51 12.69 -2.34
N LYS A 58 1.79 12.60 -1.95
CA LYS A 58 2.90 12.64 -2.90
C LYS A 58 2.85 11.43 -3.81
N GLU A 59 2.70 10.23 -3.25
CA GLU A 59 2.57 8.98 -4.00
C GLU A 59 1.39 9.00 -4.97
N LEU A 60 0.24 9.53 -4.55
CA LEU A 60 -0.92 9.70 -5.43
C LEU A 60 -0.61 10.63 -6.61
N ILE A 61 0.08 11.74 -6.36
CA ILE A 61 0.45 12.67 -7.44
C ILE A 61 1.41 11.97 -8.40
N ASP A 62 2.47 11.35 -7.90
CA ASP A 62 3.47 10.65 -8.71
C ASP A 62 2.78 9.57 -9.59
N PHE A 63 1.88 8.77 -9.00
CA PHE A 63 1.08 7.80 -9.73
C PHE A 63 0.20 8.42 -10.83
N ILE A 64 -0.46 9.55 -10.54
CA ILE A 64 -1.29 10.26 -11.54
C ILE A 64 -0.43 10.79 -12.71
N LEU A 65 0.80 11.25 -12.44
CA LEU A 65 1.71 11.71 -13.48
C LEU A 65 2.10 10.57 -14.42
N GLU A 66 2.43 9.41 -13.86
CA GLU A 66 2.72 8.19 -14.61
C GLU A 66 1.50 7.71 -15.41
N LEU A 67 0.31 7.74 -14.79
CA LEU A 67 -0.93 7.25 -15.38
C LEU A 67 -1.37 8.07 -16.61
N PHE A 68 -1.23 9.40 -16.56
CA PHE A 68 -1.62 10.29 -17.65
C PHE A 68 -0.47 10.70 -18.57
N ASP A 69 0.76 10.23 -18.31
CA ASP A 69 1.98 10.62 -19.03
C ASP A 69 2.16 12.16 -19.10
N ILE A 70 2.07 12.81 -17.93
CA ILE A 70 2.19 14.27 -17.80
C ILE A 70 3.33 14.65 -16.84
N GLU A 71 4.05 15.73 -17.15
CA GLU A 71 5.17 16.17 -16.29
C GLU A 71 4.72 16.76 -14.95
N LYS A 72 3.52 17.35 -14.89
CA LYS A 72 3.03 18.08 -13.71
C LYS A 72 1.50 17.95 -13.58
N PRO A 73 0.97 17.92 -12.35
CA PRO A 73 -0.46 17.79 -12.15
C PRO A 73 -1.16 19.10 -12.55
N THR A 74 -2.29 18.98 -13.25
CA THR A 74 -3.10 20.15 -13.64
C THR A 74 -3.83 20.73 -12.43
N GLY A 75 -4.20 22.02 -12.51
CA GLY A 75 -4.99 22.67 -11.45
C GLY A 75 -6.33 21.97 -11.18
N LEU A 76 -6.92 21.35 -12.21
CA LEU A 76 -8.14 20.56 -12.08
C LEU A 76 -7.91 19.30 -11.24
N ILE A 77 -6.86 18.54 -11.53
CA ILE A 77 -6.47 17.34 -10.78
C ILE A 77 -6.20 17.71 -9.32
N LEU A 78 -5.44 18.77 -9.05
CA LEU A 78 -5.15 19.22 -7.69
C LEU A 78 -6.41 19.57 -6.91
N LYS A 79 -7.38 20.24 -7.55
CA LYS A 79 -8.68 20.54 -6.96
C LYS A 79 -9.46 19.26 -6.67
N GLN A 80 -9.49 18.31 -7.60
CA GLN A 80 -10.19 17.04 -7.43
C GLN A 80 -9.60 16.21 -6.28
N ILE A 81 -8.26 16.11 -6.19
CA ILE A 81 -7.57 15.44 -5.07
C ILE A 81 -8.00 16.05 -3.74
N LYS A 82 -8.02 17.39 -3.66
CA LYS A 82 -8.44 18.10 -2.45
C LYS A 82 -9.88 17.79 -2.08
N ASN A 83 -10.81 17.89 -3.03
CA ASN A 83 -12.23 17.62 -2.81
C ASN A 83 -12.47 16.16 -2.39
N LEU A 84 -11.83 15.19 -3.06
CA LEU A 84 -11.95 13.77 -2.70
C LEU A 84 -11.48 13.48 -1.28
N HIS A 85 -10.44 14.18 -0.82
CA HIS A 85 -9.94 14.01 0.54
C HIS A 85 -10.79 14.74 1.59
N GLU A 86 -11.09 16.02 1.35
CA GLU A 86 -11.75 16.88 2.35
C GLU A 86 -13.28 16.74 2.36
N GLU A 87 -13.92 16.65 1.20
CA GLU A 87 -15.39 16.58 1.07
C GLU A 87 -15.91 15.14 1.15
N TYR A 88 -15.22 14.21 0.49
CA TYR A 88 -15.61 12.78 0.48
C TYR A 88 -14.95 11.95 1.58
N GLY A 89 -13.93 12.50 2.28
CA GLY A 89 -13.23 11.80 3.35
C GLY A 89 -12.37 10.63 2.88
N TYR A 90 -11.98 10.59 1.60
CA TYR A 90 -11.18 9.50 1.06
C TYR A 90 -9.71 9.66 1.45
N ARG A 91 -9.07 8.53 1.78
CA ARG A 91 -7.61 8.51 1.99
C ARG A 91 -6.90 8.61 0.64
N TYR A 92 -5.77 9.31 0.58
CA TYR A 92 -5.02 9.47 -0.67
C TYR A 92 -4.64 8.12 -1.31
N LYS A 93 -4.21 7.14 -0.50
CA LYS A 93 -3.96 5.77 -0.98
C LYS A 93 -5.20 5.09 -1.53
N ALA A 94 -6.38 5.34 -0.97
CA ALA A 94 -7.63 4.77 -1.49
C ALA A 94 -7.98 5.36 -2.87
N ILE A 95 -7.77 6.66 -3.06
CA ILE A 95 -7.92 7.33 -4.37
C ILE A 95 -7.00 6.70 -5.41
N ALA A 96 -5.73 6.45 -5.06
CA ALA A 96 -4.77 5.82 -5.97
C ALA A 96 -5.20 4.41 -6.38
N LEU A 97 -5.65 3.60 -5.41
CA LEU A 97 -6.15 2.24 -5.68
C LEU A 97 -7.41 2.25 -6.57
N THR A 98 -8.31 3.21 -6.38
CA THR A 98 -9.49 3.36 -7.24
C THR A 98 -9.10 3.68 -8.68
N LEU A 99 -8.13 4.57 -8.88
CA LEU A 99 -7.62 4.90 -10.20
C LEU A 99 -6.91 3.71 -10.86
N ASP A 100 -6.06 3.00 -10.11
CA ASP A 100 -5.39 1.79 -10.57
C ASP A 100 -6.41 0.71 -10.98
N TYR A 101 -7.45 0.50 -10.17
CA TYR A 101 -8.53 -0.42 -10.51
C TYR A 101 -9.23 -0.03 -11.83
N PHE A 102 -9.58 1.23 -12.00
CA PHE A 102 -10.30 1.68 -13.18
C PHE A 102 -9.44 1.64 -14.45
N PHE A 103 -8.22 2.14 -14.40
CA PHE A 103 -7.39 2.25 -15.61
C PHE A 103 -6.59 0.99 -15.90
N ASN A 104 -5.94 0.40 -14.89
CA ASN A 104 -5.04 -0.73 -15.10
C ASN A 104 -5.75 -2.09 -15.01
N ILE A 105 -6.67 -2.27 -14.05
CA ILE A 105 -7.37 -3.56 -13.86
C ILE A 105 -8.54 -3.69 -14.84
N GLN A 106 -9.37 -2.66 -14.98
CA GLN A 106 -10.48 -2.65 -15.94
C GLN A 106 -10.06 -2.25 -17.36
N ASN A 107 -8.78 -1.87 -17.58
CA ASN A 107 -8.22 -1.49 -18.89
C ASN A 107 -8.98 -0.34 -19.57
N HIS A 108 -9.47 0.63 -18.80
CA HIS A 108 -10.03 1.86 -19.37
C HIS A 108 -8.93 2.77 -19.93
N SER A 109 -9.23 3.48 -21.02
CA SER A 109 -8.28 4.41 -21.65
C SER A 109 -8.21 5.76 -20.92
N THR A 110 -7.01 6.33 -20.84
CA THR A 110 -6.73 7.65 -20.28
C THR A 110 -6.89 8.78 -21.30
N GLU A 111 -7.05 8.48 -22.60
CA GLU A 111 -7.06 9.48 -23.69
C GLU A 111 -8.11 10.58 -23.52
N ASN A 112 -9.29 10.22 -22.99
CA ASN A 112 -10.41 11.16 -22.80
C ASN A 112 -10.51 11.70 -21.37
N ALA A 113 -9.62 11.26 -20.48
CA ALA A 113 -9.64 11.67 -19.09
C ALA A 113 -9.00 13.05 -18.94
N ARG A 114 -9.79 14.04 -18.52
CA ARG A 114 -9.29 15.39 -18.19
C ARG A 114 -8.81 15.52 -16.74
N GLY A 115 -9.02 14.48 -15.93
CA GLY A 115 -8.69 14.44 -14.50
C GLY A 115 -9.24 13.17 -13.86
N ILE A 116 -9.35 13.17 -12.53
CA ILE A 116 -9.68 12.01 -11.70
C ILE A 116 -11.14 12.03 -11.19
N GLY A 117 -12.04 12.69 -11.92
CA GLY A 117 -13.45 12.84 -11.53
C GLY A 117 -14.26 11.54 -11.53
N ILE A 118 -13.69 10.44 -12.04
CA ILE A 118 -14.31 9.11 -12.03
C ILE A 118 -14.31 8.47 -10.64
N VAL A 119 -13.39 8.88 -9.76
CA VAL A 119 -13.14 8.22 -8.47
C VAL A 119 -14.41 8.01 -7.63
N PRO A 120 -15.29 9.01 -7.40
CA PRO A 120 -16.49 8.81 -6.57
C PRO A 120 -17.45 7.75 -7.09
N TYR A 121 -17.46 7.49 -8.41
CA TYR A 121 -18.38 6.54 -9.04
C TYR A 121 -17.88 5.11 -8.96
N VAL A 122 -16.56 4.91 -8.87
CA VAL A 122 -15.90 3.60 -8.92
C VAL A 122 -15.31 3.19 -7.56
N TYR A 123 -15.31 4.11 -6.58
CA TYR A 123 -14.69 3.91 -5.28
C TYR A 123 -15.16 2.64 -4.58
N ASP A 124 -16.48 2.43 -4.51
CA ASP A 124 -17.06 1.28 -3.81
C ASP A 124 -16.71 -0.04 -4.51
N GLU A 125 -16.78 -0.08 -5.84
CA GLU A 125 -16.40 -1.25 -6.65
C GLU A 125 -14.91 -1.61 -6.46
N ALA A 126 -14.03 -0.62 -6.52
CA ALA A 126 -12.60 -0.81 -6.29
C ALA A 126 -12.32 -1.27 -4.85
N SER A 127 -12.99 -0.69 -3.87
CA SER A 127 -12.88 -1.05 -2.45
C SER A 127 -13.22 -2.52 -2.23
N ASP A 128 -14.31 -2.99 -2.83
CA ASP A 128 -14.76 -4.37 -2.70
C ASP A 128 -13.84 -5.34 -3.44
N PHE A 129 -13.33 -4.96 -4.62
CA PHE A 129 -12.31 -5.72 -5.33
C PHE A 129 -11.08 -5.98 -4.45
N TYR A 130 -10.48 -4.92 -3.87
CA TYR A 130 -9.27 -5.05 -3.06
C TYR A 130 -9.50 -5.75 -1.71
N LYS A 131 -10.69 -5.59 -1.09
CA LYS A 131 -11.06 -6.38 0.09
C LYS A 131 -11.12 -7.86 -0.25
N ASN A 132 -11.71 -8.22 -1.38
CA ASN A 132 -11.81 -9.61 -1.81
C ASN A 132 -10.45 -10.20 -2.17
N LEU A 133 -9.61 -9.44 -2.87
CA LEU A 133 -8.22 -9.83 -3.16
C LEU A 133 -7.46 -10.16 -1.87
N LYS A 134 -7.52 -9.26 -0.88
CA LYS A 134 -6.86 -9.47 0.42
C LYS A 134 -7.41 -10.68 1.19
N ARG A 135 -8.72 -10.95 1.09
CA ARG A 135 -9.32 -12.16 1.70
C ARG A 135 -8.77 -13.43 1.06
N ILE A 136 -8.66 -13.46 -0.26
CA ILE A 136 -8.12 -14.61 -1.01
C ILE A 136 -6.65 -14.82 -0.66
N GLU A 137 -5.84 -13.77 -0.65
CA GLU A 137 -4.42 -13.83 -0.27
C GLU A 137 -4.22 -14.39 1.14
N LYS A 138 -5.08 -13.98 2.09
CA LYS A 138 -5.03 -14.48 3.46
C LYS A 138 -5.35 -15.98 3.53
N GLN A 139 -6.40 -16.42 2.83
CA GLN A 139 -6.75 -17.83 2.75
C GLN A 139 -5.62 -18.66 2.13
N HIS A 140 -4.97 -18.16 1.08
CA HIS A 140 -3.88 -18.87 0.42
C HIS A 140 -2.65 -19.03 1.33
N LYS A 141 -2.28 -17.98 2.08
CA LYS A 141 -1.19 -18.07 3.08
C LYS A 141 -1.49 -19.06 4.19
N GLU A 142 -2.72 -19.06 4.70
CA GLU A 142 -3.16 -20.05 5.69
C GLU A 142 -3.10 -21.48 5.13
N ILE A 143 -3.39 -21.68 3.83
CA ILE A 143 -3.29 -22.99 3.16
C ILE A 143 -1.83 -23.43 2.98
N GLU A 144 -0.93 -22.54 2.55
CA GLU A 144 0.51 -22.86 2.37
C GLU A 144 1.19 -23.21 3.70
N GLU A 145 0.77 -22.61 4.81
CA GLU A 145 1.25 -22.94 6.16
C GLU A 145 0.69 -24.29 6.66
N THR A 146 -0.45 -24.75 6.13
CA THR A 146 -1.03 -26.06 6.45
C THR A 146 -0.65 -27.15 5.45
N GLU A 147 0.54 -27.73 5.64
CA GLU A 147 0.98 -29.09 5.26
C GLU A 147 0.44 -29.76 3.97
N THR A 148 1.37 -30.19 3.11
CA THR A 148 1.13 -31.29 2.16
C THR A 148 0.77 -32.57 2.92
N LYS A 149 -0.51 -32.95 2.95
CA LYS A 149 -0.94 -34.27 3.41
C LYS A 149 -0.59 -35.33 2.37
N VAL A 150 0.49 -36.07 2.59
CA VAL A 150 0.81 -37.28 1.81
C VAL A 150 -0.20 -38.37 2.17
N VAL A 151 -1.25 -38.50 1.36
CA VAL A 151 -2.21 -39.61 1.50
C VAL A 151 -1.60 -40.86 0.91
N THR A 152 -1.16 -41.79 1.76
CA THR A 152 -0.71 -43.11 1.31
C THR A 152 -1.93 -43.95 0.95
N ILE A 153 -2.27 -43.99 -0.35
CA ILE A 153 -3.35 -44.85 -0.86
C ILE A 153 -2.85 -46.30 -0.80
N LYS A 154 -3.31 -47.07 0.18
CA LYS A 154 -3.12 -48.52 0.17
C LYS A 154 -3.93 -49.09 -1.00
N LYS A 155 -3.26 -49.62 -2.02
CA LYS A 155 -3.91 -50.39 -3.09
C LYS A 155 -4.75 -51.49 -2.43
N THR A 156 -6.07 -51.36 -2.52
CA THR A 156 -6.98 -52.40 -2.06
C THR A 156 -6.65 -53.66 -2.85
N LYS A 157 -6.40 -54.77 -2.15
CA LYS A 157 -6.19 -56.06 -2.83
C LYS A 157 -7.41 -56.33 -3.68
N GLU A 158 -7.19 -56.48 -4.98
CA GLU A 158 -8.20 -56.82 -5.95
C GLU A 158 -8.90 -58.10 -5.47
N ASN A 159 -10.13 -57.96 -4.97
CA ASN A 159 -10.93 -59.11 -4.60
C ASN A 159 -11.20 -59.84 -5.91
N LYS A 160 -10.46 -60.95 -6.13
CA LYS A 160 -10.73 -61.89 -7.22
C LYS A 160 -12.19 -62.30 -7.10
N ARG A 161 -13.07 -61.65 -7.86
CA ARG A 161 -14.46 -62.07 -8.01
C ARG A 161 -14.39 -63.52 -8.47
N ARG A 162 -14.87 -64.45 -7.64
CA ARG A 162 -15.09 -65.83 -8.10
C ARG A 162 -16.00 -65.72 -9.31
N LYS A 163 -15.51 -66.11 -10.49
CA LYS A 163 -16.34 -66.20 -11.69
C LYS A 163 -17.52 -67.12 -11.35
N HIS A 164 -18.71 -66.54 -11.25
CA HIS A 164 -19.93 -67.34 -11.17
C HIS A 164 -20.01 -68.13 -12.48
N LYS A 165 -20.10 -69.47 -12.40
CA LYS A 165 -20.42 -70.26 -13.58
C LYS A 165 -21.87 -69.92 -13.95
N THR A 166 -22.05 -69.35 -15.13
CA THR A 166 -23.37 -69.25 -15.76
C THR A 166 -23.80 -70.66 -16.16
N ILE A 167 -24.94 -71.11 -15.66
CA ILE A 167 -25.64 -72.27 -16.21
C ILE A 167 -26.35 -71.76 -17.46
N ASN A 168 -25.96 -72.25 -18.64
CA ASN A 168 -26.72 -72.00 -19.86
C ASN A 168 -28.01 -72.83 -19.79
N MET A 169 -29.13 -72.15 -19.65
CA MET A 169 -30.45 -72.70 -19.92
C MET A 169 -30.75 -72.38 -21.39
N LEU A 170 -30.51 -73.35 -22.27
CA LEU A 170 -31.23 -73.56 -23.53
C LEU A 170 -30.61 -74.79 -24.23
N GLU A 171 -31.28 -75.93 -24.08
CA GLU A 171 -31.71 -76.79 -25.18
C GLU A 171 -32.67 -77.85 -24.60
N ILE A 172 -33.96 -77.62 -24.90
CA ILE A 172 -35.13 -78.54 -25.03
C ILE A 172 -35.23 -79.72 -24.05
#